data_AF-A0A2V9P174-F1
#
_entry.id   AF-A0A2V9P174-F1
#
_cell.length_a   1.000
_cell.length_b   1.000
_cell.length_c   1.000
_cell.angle_alpha   90.00
_cell.angle_beta   90.00
_cell.angle_gamma   90.00
#
_symmetry.space_group_name_H-M   'P 1'
#
loop_
_entity.id
_entity.type
_entity.pdbx_description
1 polymer ?
#
loop_
_entity_poly.entity_id
_entity_poly.type
_entity_poly.pdbx_seq_one_letter_code
_entity_poly.pdbx_strand_id
1 'polypeptide(L)'
;MVVSGSAKVEMKDGSPTALHTGDYVALPEKNVHQFTCVAACTMFIVPSGAFDIHYVDKDGKEISADEALKSKAKMPMKKGMKDMKDMKM
;
A
#
# COMPACT_ATOMS: atom_id res chain seq x y z
N MET A 1 10.64 0.26 -9.47
CA MET A 1 9.93 -0.19 -10.71
C MET A 1 9.08 -1.39 -10.35
N VAL A 2 7.82 -1.42 -10.81
CA VAL A 2 6.92 -2.56 -10.62
C VAL A 2 7.21 -3.62 -11.68
N VAL A 3 7.58 -4.82 -11.24
CA VAL A 3 7.91 -5.97 -12.11
C VAL A 3 6.68 -6.80 -12.43
N SER A 4 5.76 -6.95 -11.46
CA SER A 4 4.48 -7.65 -11.65
C SER A 4 3.43 -7.14 -10.67
N GLY A 5 2.16 -7.38 -11.01
CA GLY A 5 1.02 -7.01 -10.17
C GLY A 5 0.57 -5.57 -10.34
N SER A 6 -0.17 -5.08 -9.34
CA SER A 6 -0.71 -3.71 -9.30
C SER A 6 -0.68 -3.15 -7.89
N ALA A 7 -0.41 -1.86 -7.76
CA ALA A 7 -0.36 -1.16 -6.50
C ALA A 7 -1.06 0.20 -6.57
N LYS A 8 -1.30 0.80 -5.41
CA LYS A 8 -1.71 2.19 -5.25
C LYS A 8 -0.64 2.90 -4.43
N VAL A 9 -0.23 4.07 -4.91
CA VAL A 9 0.66 4.98 -4.17
C VAL A 9 -0.09 6.26 -3.85
N GLU A 10 0.02 6.70 -2.60
CA GLU A 10 -0.53 7.94 -2.08
C GLU A 10 0.61 8.74 -1.48
N MET A 11 0.79 9.97 -1.96
CA MET A 11 1.77 10.91 -1.43
C MET A 11 1.00 12.06 -0.80
N LYS A 12 1.51 12.66 0.29
CA LYS A 12 0.85 13.79 0.96
C LYS A 12 0.50 14.94 0.01
N ASP A 13 1.38 15.21 -0.95
CA ASP A 13 1.28 16.34 -1.87
C ASP A 13 0.84 15.92 -3.29
N GLY A 14 0.16 14.78 -3.43
CA GLY A 14 -0.21 14.23 -4.73
C GLY A 14 -1.58 13.55 -4.76
N SER A 15 -2.10 13.37 -5.96
CA SER A 15 -3.29 12.52 -6.15
C SER A 15 -2.91 11.04 -6.01
N PRO A 16 -3.76 10.20 -5.41
CA PRO A 16 -3.57 8.75 -5.42
C PRO A 16 -3.37 8.25 -6.84
N THR A 17 -2.31 7.47 -7.05
CA THR A 17 -1.93 6.96 -8.37
C THR A 17 -1.92 5.44 -8.37
N ALA A 18 -2.54 4.83 -9.39
CA ALA A 18 -2.45 3.40 -9.63
C ALA A 18 -1.15 3.08 -10.38
N LEU A 19 -0.45 2.05 -9.91
CA LEU A 19 0.78 1.55 -10.49
C LEU A 19 0.56 0.16 -11.05
N HIS A 20 1.10 -0.08 -12.24
CA HIS A 20 1.03 -1.32 -13.00
C HIS A 20 2.44 -1.79 -13.37
N THR A 21 2.51 -2.97 -13.96
CA THR A 21 3.78 -3.54 -14.45
C THR A 21 4.46 -2.58 -15.43
N GLY A 22 5.75 -2.32 -15.21
CA GLY A 22 6.54 -1.36 -15.98
C GLY A 22 6.59 0.05 -15.37
N ASP A 23 5.66 0.40 -14.48
CA ASP A 23 5.64 1.74 -13.89
C ASP A 23 6.83 1.98 -12.96
N TYR A 24 7.27 3.23 -12.96
CA TYR A 24 8.28 3.77 -12.06
C TYR A 24 7.64 4.80 -11.14
N VAL A 25 8.06 4.78 -9.87
CA VAL A 25 7.68 5.78 -8.87
C VAL A 25 8.94 6.24 -8.17
N ALA A 26 9.09 7.56 -8.04
CA ALA A 26 10.09 8.18 -7.18
C ALA A 26 9.46 8.47 -5.82
N LEU A 27 10.12 8.06 -4.74
CA LEU A 27 9.71 8.32 -3.36
C LEU A 27 10.80 9.18 -2.71
N PRO A 28 10.72 10.52 -2.80
CA PRO A 28 11.76 11.39 -2.28
C PRO A 28 11.88 11.26 -0.76
N GLU A 29 13.08 11.49 -0.23
CA GLU A 29 13.34 11.37 1.21
C GLU A 29 12.40 12.25 2.04
N LYS A 30 12.02 11.74 3.23
CA LYS A 30 11.14 12.41 4.20
C LYS A 30 9.74 12.78 3.68
N ASN A 31 9.37 12.32 2.48
CA ASN A 31 8.01 12.49 1.98
C ASN A 31 7.11 11.38 2.50
N VAL A 32 6.01 11.78 3.12
CA VAL A 32 5.02 10.83 3.65
C VAL A 32 4.31 10.16 2.48
N HIS A 33 4.36 8.84 2.47
CA HIS A 33 3.76 8.02 1.44
C HIS A 33 3.10 6.78 2.02
N GLN A 34 2.01 6.36 1.39
CA GLN A 34 1.39 5.06 1.63
C GLN A 34 1.42 4.26 0.34
N PHE A 35 2.03 3.08 0.41
CA PHE A 35 2.10 2.13 -0.69
C PHE A 35 1.25 0.91 -0.35
N THR A 36 0.36 0.50 -1.25
CA THR A 36 -0.50 -0.66 -1.05
C THR A 36 -0.52 -1.53 -2.31
N CYS A 37 -0.05 -2.77 -2.21
CA CYS A 37 -0.30 -3.77 -3.25
C CYS A 37 -1.82 -4.03 -3.32
N VAL A 38 -2.46 -3.74 -4.46
CA VAL A 38 -3.89 -4.04 -4.71
C VAL A 38 -4.07 -5.49 -5.15
N ALA A 39 -3.08 -6.02 -5.88
CA ALA A 39 -2.86 -7.43 -6.13
C ALA A 39 -1.43 -7.78 -5.71
N ALA A 40 -1.10 -9.07 -5.56
CA ALA A 40 0.27 -9.50 -5.26
C ALA A 40 1.25 -8.80 -6.21
N CYS A 41 2.20 -8.03 -5.66
CA CYS A 41 3.04 -7.15 -6.43
C CYS A 41 4.53 -7.36 -6.11
N THR A 42 5.37 -7.37 -7.15
CA THR A 42 6.83 -7.49 -7.05
C THR A 42 7.46 -6.23 -7.61
N MET A 43 8.48 -5.69 -6.95
CA MET A 43 9.14 -4.46 -7.38
C MET A 43 10.63 -4.45 -7.05
N PHE A 44 11.39 -3.69 -7.84
CA PHE A 44 12.75 -3.29 -7.48
C PHE A 44 12.72 -1.94 -6.75
N ILE A 45 13.40 -1.90 -5.58
CA ILE A 45 13.60 -0.72 -4.76
C ILE A 45 15.09 -0.36 -4.82
N VAL A 46 15.38 0.90 -5.18
CA VAL A 46 16.74 1.45 -5.17
C VAL A 46 16.75 2.61 -4.18
N PRO A 47 17.18 2.39 -2.94
CA PRO A 47 17.20 3.45 -1.94
C PRO A 47 18.42 4.36 -2.17
N SER A 48 18.26 5.67 -1.94
CA SER A 48 19.36 6.64 -1.92
C SER A 48 20.25 6.52 -0.67
N GLY A 49 19.80 5.76 0.33
CA GLY A 49 20.49 5.54 1.61
C GLY A 49 19.98 4.29 2.34
N ALA A 50 20.04 4.31 3.67
CA ALA A 50 19.45 3.25 4.48
C ALA A 50 17.93 3.17 4.23
N PHE A 51 17.43 1.96 3.97
CA PHE A 51 16.01 1.71 3.77
C PHE A 51 15.38 1.25 5.09
N ASP A 52 14.60 2.13 5.71
CA ASP A 52 13.84 1.86 6.93
C ASP A 52 12.41 2.41 6.80
N ILE A 53 11.48 1.88 7.59
CA ILE A 53 10.06 2.27 7.59
C ILE A 53 9.80 3.15 8.82
N HIS A 54 9.66 4.45 8.58
CA HIS A 54 9.18 5.40 9.59
C HIS A 54 7.66 5.53 9.48
N TYR A 55 6.95 5.06 10.50
CA TYR A 55 5.50 5.25 10.58
C TYR A 55 5.19 6.67 11.05
N VAL A 56 4.20 7.29 10.42
CA VAL A 56 3.71 8.62 10.79
C VAL A 56 2.19 8.61 10.89
N ASP A 57 1.65 9.48 11.72
CA ASP A 57 0.21 9.75 11.75
C ASP A 57 -0.24 10.65 10.58
N LYS A 58 -1.53 10.97 10.55
CA LYS A 58 -2.15 11.86 9.54
C LYS A 58 -1.54 13.28 9.49
N ASP A 59 -0.94 13.73 10.60
CA ASP A 59 -0.34 15.05 10.72
C ASP A 59 1.16 15.01 10.33
N GLY A 60 1.71 13.81 10.09
CA GLY A 60 3.10 13.57 9.75
C GLY A 60 4.01 13.40 10.96
N LYS A 61 3.45 13.23 12.16
CA LYS A 61 4.23 12.98 13.38
C LYS A 61 4.61 11.51 13.44
N GLU A 62 5.88 11.25 13.76
CA GLU A 62 6.39 9.89 13.91
C GLU A 62 5.69 9.13 15.05
N ILE A 63 5.33 7.87 14.78
CA ILE A 63 4.67 6.95 15.69
C ILE A 63 5.40 5.61 15.71
N SER A 64 5.21 4.83 16.78
CA SER A 64 5.78 3.48 16.86
C SER A 64 5.14 2.51 15.86
N ALA A 65 5.88 1.48 15.46
CA ALA A 65 5.33 0.39 14.65
C ALA A 65 4.14 -0.29 15.33
N ASP A 66 4.20 -0.50 16.65
CA ASP A 66 3.08 -1.04 17.42
C ASP A 66 1.84 -0.15 17.32
N GLU A 67 2.00 1.18 17.38
CA GLU A 67 0.89 2.10 17.19
C GLU A 67 0.32 2.07 15.77
N ALA A 68 1.18 2.01 14.76
CA ALA A 68 0.78 1.96 13.36
C ALA A 68 0.09 0.63 12.98
N LEU A 69 0.55 -0.48 13.55
CA LEU A 69 0.10 -1.84 13.23
C LEU A 69 -0.93 -2.39 14.22
N LYS A 70 -1.27 -1.65 15.29
CA LYS A 70 -2.35 -2.00 16.22
C LYS A 70 -3.62 -2.33 15.45
N SER A 71 -4.10 -3.55 15.65
CA SER A 71 -5.05 -4.22 14.77
C SER A 71 -6.30 -3.40 14.43
N LYS A 72 -6.46 -3.05 13.15
CA LYS A 72 -7.79 -3.02 12.49
C LYS A 72 -8.24 -4.43 12.06
N ALA A 73 -7.63 -5.50 12.60
CA ALA A 73 -7.87 -6.92 12.28
C ALA A 73 -9.25 -7.47 12.69
N LYS A 74 -10.29 -6.62 12.68
CA LYS A 74 -11.70 -6.99 12.73
C LYS A 74 -12.52 -6.13 11.78
N MET A 75 -12.08 -5.96 10.54
CA MET A 75 -13.07 -5.88 9.46
C MET A 75 -13.13 -7.28 8.85
N PRO A 76 -14.14 -8.11 9.19
CA PRO A 76 -14.38 -9.30 8.40
C PRO A 76 -14.51 -8.84 6.96
N MET A 77 -13.76 -9.45 6.04
CA MET A 77 -14.06 -9.42 4.63
C MET A 77 -15.52 -9.88 4.48
N LYS A 78 -16.46 -8.95 4.54
CA LYS A 78 -17.88 -9.25 4.50
C LYS A 78 -18.22 -9.54 3.04
N LYS A 79 -18.05 -10.83 2.72
CA LYS A 79 -18.99 -11.63 1.93
C LYS A 79 -18.94 -11.46 0.41
N GLY A 80 -17.87 -11.97 -0.20
CA GLY A 80 -17.90 -12.62 -1.53
C GLY A 80 -18.49 -14.04 -1.51
N MET A 81 -19.31 -14.37 -0.50
CA MET A 81 -19.94 -15.70 -0.34
C MET A 81 -21.45 -15.69 -0.69
N LYS A 82 -21.97 -14.60 -1.30
CA LYS A 82 -23.36 -14.59 -1.78
C LYS A 82 -23.46 -15.03 -3.24
N ASP A 83 -22.44 -14.79 -4.06
CA ASP A 83 -22.54 -15.00 -5.51
C ASP A 83 -22.27 -16.44 -5.99
N MET A 84 -21.83 -17.35 -5.10
CA MET A 84 -21.55 -18.75 -5.46
C MET A 84 -22.70 -19.73 -5.16
N LYS A 85 -23.82 -19.24 -4.61
CA LYS A 85 -25.01 -20.08 -4.30
C LYS A 85 -26.09 -20.02 -5.38
N ASP A 86 -25.99 -19.06 -6.31
CA ASP A 86 -26.97 -18.84 -7.38
C ASP A 86 -26.55 -19.40 -8.75
N MET A 87 -25.36 -20.03 -8.87
CA MET A 87 -24.99 -20.75 -10.09
C MET A 87 -25.45 -22.21 -10.02
N LYS A 88 -26.77 -22.38 -10.04
CA LYS A 88 -27.43 -23.67 -10.24
C LYS A 88 -28.54 -23.48 -11.29
N MET A 89 -28.14 -23.50 -12.56
CA MET A 89 -28.94 -23.98 -13.69
C MET A 89 -27.98 -24.65 -14.68
#